data_AF-A0A849YTK7-F1
#
_entry.id   AF-A0A849YTK7-F1
#
_cell.length_a   1.000
_cell.length_b   1.000
_cell.length_c   1.000
_cell.angle_alpha   90.00
_cell.angle_beta   90.00
_cell.angle_gamma   90.00
#
_symmetry.space_group_name_H-M   'P 1'
#
loop_
_entity.id
_entity.type
_entity.pdbx_description
1 polymer ?
#
loop_
_entity_poly.entity_id
_entity_poly.type
_entity_poly.pdbx_seq_one_letter_code
_entity_poly.pdbx_strand_id
1 'polypeptide(L)'
;MTLVTSTVTVTDAHRRYAVEAILDDLRPSGDALPIGVLLRPAFNGETLLSFDPSVQTITVSAYDRSLWYLLAEHESREPTTKERLLEKYRGVTPPPPTIQIWRETAIVSASTGFRNTLSASFQEAIAESGSLGGADGISVLGFSFERGAEVRFADWSPRPGSKSHRFVHLLYEVARQNLASTEVERRLEELHGYLALGLPWRVMSSSPLVVRIFGSLSTTELPELRAALEQLPLTEPIVLDLSRLAGMGTLLYPMWRQWLEGRRNVRWVVGDGAAFHLESIGVPAGVQHRDLSSALDGLR
;
A
#
# COMPACT_ATOMS: atom_id res chain seq x y z
N MET A 1 -13.38 -5.80 -15.61
CA MET A 1 -12.77 -5.76 -14.25
C MET A 1 -13.81 -6.31 -13.30
N THR A 2 -13.40 -7.14 -12.36
CA THR A 2 -14.31 -7.76 -11.39
C THR A 2 -13.69 -7.60 -10.01
N LEU A 3 -14.39 -6.93 -9.10
CA LEU A 3 -14.05 -6.83 -7.68
C LEU A 3 -14.88 -7.86 -6.91
N VAL A 4 -14.22 -8.70 -6.13
CA VAL A 4 -14.85 -9.72 -5.28
C VAL A 4 -14.40 -9.50 -3.84
N THR A 5 -15.34 -9.49 -2.90
CA THR A 5 -15.05 -9.37 -1.47
C THR A 5 -15.54 -10.61 -0.73
N SER A 6 -14.74 -11.09 0.22
CA SER A 6 -15.08 -12.19 1.10
C SER A 6 -14.63 -11.87 2.53
N THR A 7 -15.27 -12.48 3.53
CA THR A 7 -14.90 -12.29 4.94
C THR A 7 -14.31 -13.59 5.47
N VAL A 8 -13.16 -13.48 6.13
CA VAL A 8 -12.52 -14.61 6.81
C VAL A 8 -12.59 -14.38 8.30
N THR A 9 -13.12 -15.36 9.02
CA THR A 9 -13.08 -15.37 10.48
C THR A 9 -11.73 -15.93 10.92
N VAL A 10 -11.02 -15.17 11.75
CA VAL A 10 -9.72 -15.58 12.28
C VAL A 10 -9.96 -16.29 13.61
N THR A 11 -10.14 -17.61 13.54
CA THR A 11 -10.34 -18.46 14.72
C THR A 11 -9.02 -18.93 15.34
N ASP A 12 -7.92 -18.87 14.58
CA ASP A 12 -6.55 -19.18 14.99
C ASP A 12 -5.60 -18.20 14.30
N ALA A 13 -5.42 -17.03 14.93
CA ALA A 13 -4.67 -15.92 14.34
C ALA A 13 -3.19 -16.26 14.12
N HIS A 14 -2.61 -17.06 15.01
CA HIS A 14 -1.21 -17.47 14.93
C HIS A 14 -0.97 -18.36 13.72
N ARG A 15 -1.84 -19.35 13.49
CA ARG A 15 -1.78 -20.19 12.29
C ARG A 15 -2.02 -19.40 11.01
N ARG A 16 -2.88 -18.38 11.06
CA ARG A 16 -3.16 -17.48 9.92
C ARG A 16 -1.98 -16.55 9.57
N TYR A 17 -1.02 -16.37 10.48
CA TYR A 17 0.20 -15.59 10.20
C TYR A 17 1.30 -16.40 9.47
N ALA A 18 1.11 -17.71 9.34
CA ALA A 18 1.96 -18.54 8.50
C ALA A 18 1.82 -18.11 7.04
N VAL A 19 2.95 -18.06 6.32
CA VAL A 19 3.00 -17.66 4.90
C VAL A 19 2.04 -18.49 4.06
N GLU A 20 2.00 -19.79 4.31
CA GLU A 20 1.17 -20.76 3.61
C GLU A 20 -0.32 -20.44 3.79
N ALA A 21 -0.75 -20.13 5.02
CA ALA A 21 -2.14 -19.77 5.28
C ALA A 21 -2.54 -18.46 4.58
N ILE A 22 -1.66 -17.47 4.56
CA ILE A 22 -1.89 -16.21 3.85
C ILE A 22 -1.99 -16.45 2.34
N LEU A 23 -1.11 -17.29 1.79
CA LEU A 23 -1.15 -17.64 0.38
C LEU A 23 -2.44 -18.39 0.03
N ASP A 24 -2.87 -19.35 0.84
CA ASP A 24 -4.10 -20.11 0.61
C ASP A 24 -5.34 -19.20 0.62
N ASP A 25 -5.37 -18.20 1.51
CA ASP A 25 -6.46 -17.22 1.58
C ASP A 25 -6.47 -16.25 0.39
N LEU A 26 -5.29 -15.73 0.01
CA LEU A 26 -5.17 -14.67 -0.99
C LEU A 26 -5.10 -15.21 -2.43
N ARG A 27 -4.72 -16.46 -2.65
CA ARG A 27 -4.63 -17.05 -4.00
C ARG A 27 -6.01 -17.08 -4.69
N PRO A 28 -6.09 -16.75 -5.99
CA PRO A 28 -7.30 -16.98 -6.78
C PRO A 28 -7.69 -18.46 -6.75
N SER A 29 -9.00 -18.74 -6.76
CA SER A 29 -9.50 -20.12 -6.83
C SER A 29 -9.23 -20.71 -8.22
N GLY A 30 -8.53 -21.84 -8.29
CA GLY A 30 -8.25 -22.57 -9.54
C GLY A 30 -6.94 -23.37 -9.50
N ASP A 31 -6.76 -24.24 -10.50
CA ASP A 31 -5.56 -25.11 -10.61
C ASP A 31 -4.37 -24.38 -11.24
N ALA A 32 -4.60 -23.24 -11.91
CA ALA A 32 -3.53 -22.46 -12.51
C ALA A 32 -2.77 -21.70 -11.43
N LEU A 33 -1.46 -21.91 -11.41
CA LEU A 33 -0.60 -21.36 -10.38
C LEU A 33 0.21 -20.19 -10.98
N PRO A 34 -0.20 -18.94 -10.71
CA PRO A 34 0.40 -17.78 -11.34
C PRO A 34 1.82 -17.50 -10.84
N ILE A 35 2.56 -16.72 -11.62
CA ILE A 35 3.77 -16.06 -11.12
C ILE A 35 3.28 -14.92 -10.20
N GLY A 36 3.78 -14.85 -8.97
CA GLY A 36 3.28 -13.87 -8.01
C GLY A 36 4.26 -13.47 -6.93
N VAL A 37 3.86 -12.48 -6.16
CA VAL A 37 4.57 -12.00 -4.97
C VAL A 37 3.60 -11.71 -3.85
N LEU A 38 3.86 -12.32 -2.69
CA LEU A 38 3.25 -11.96 -1.42
C LEU A 38 4.07 -10.84 -0.76
N LEU A 39 3.40 -9.74 -0.51
CA LEU A 39 3.92 -8.52 0.12
C LEU A 39 3.36 -8.42 1.54
N ARG A 40 4.23 -8.38 2.54
CA ARG A 40 3.85 -8.29 3.96
C ARG A 40 4.47 -7.05 4.59
N PRO A 41 3.86 -5.87 4.40
CA PRO A 41 4.29 -4.65 5.06
C PRO A 41 4.04 -4.74 6.57
N ALA A 42 4.90 -4.12 7.38
CA ALA A 42 4.82 -4.19 8.84
C ALA A 42 3.49 -3.64 9.42
N PHE A 43 2.89 -2.62 8.78
CA PHE A 43 1.76 -1.88 9.33
C PHE A 43 0.54 -1.80 8.39
N ASN A 44 0.59 -2.45 7.24
CA ASN A 44 -0.52 -2.49 6.28
C ASN A 44 -0.95 -3.94 6.04
N GLY A 45 -2.08 -4.13 5.35
CA GLY A 45 -2.56 -5.47 5.03
C GLY A 45 -1.62 -6.21 4.09
N GLU A 46 -1.48 -7.51 4.32
CA GLU A 46 -0.78 -8.39 3.40
C GLU A 46 -1.47 -8.40 2.04
N THR A 47 -0.67 -8.44 0.98
CA THR A 47 -1.12 -8.24 -0.39
C THR A 47 -0.44 -9.23 -1.32
N LEU A 48 -1.22 -9.92 -2.14
CA LEU A 48 -0.74 -10.78 -3.20
C LEU A 48 -0.93 -10.08 -4.54
N LEU A 49 0.17 -9.87 -5.27
CA LEU A 49 0.17 -9.52 -6.68
C LEU A 49 0.47 -10.77 -7.50
N SER A 50 -0.36 -11.10 -8.47
CA SER A 50 -0.14 -12.31 -9.27
C SER A 50 -0.54 -12.11 -10.73
N PHE A 51 0.29 -12.62 -11.64
CA PHE A 51 0.05 -12.63 -13.07
C PHE A 51 -0.04 -14.07 -13.59
N ASP A 52 -1.16 -14.40 -14.23
CA ASP A 52 -1.34 -15.67 -14.93
C ASP A 52 -1.01 -15.49 -16.42
N PRO A 53 0.10 -16.07 -16.92
CA PRO A 53 0.48 -15.94 -18.33
C PRO A 53 -0.45 -16.69 -19.30
N SER A 54 -1.18 -17.71 -18.83
CA SER A 54 -2.01 -18.58 -19.66
C SER A 54 -3.30 -17.88 -20.09
N VAL A 55 -3.93 -17.16 -19.17
CA VAL A 55 -5.15 -16.37 -19.41
C VAL A 55 -4.88 -14.87 -19.46
N GLN A 56 -3.61 -14.46 -19.32
CA GLN A 56 -3.13 -13.08 -19.30
C GLN A 56 -3.93 -12.20 -18.34
N THR A 57 -3.99 -12.61 -17.07
CA THR A 57 -4.71 -11.85 -16.04
C THR A 57 -3.78 -11.37 -14.95
N ILE A 58 -3.89 -10.09 -14.58
CA ILE A 58 -3.28 -9.54 -13.37
C ILE A 58 -4.34 -9.53 -12.27
N THR A 59 -3.96 -9.95 -11.08
CA THR A 59 -4.82 -9.96 -9.89
C THR A 59 -4.10 -9.33 -8.72
N VAL A 60 -4.84 -8.49 -7.99
CA VAL A 60 -4.46 -8.01 -6.65
C VAL A 60 -5.45 -8.62 -5.67
N SER A 61 -4.95 -9.32 -4.66
CA SER A 61 -5.75 -9.79 -3.52
C SER A 61 -5.14 -9.26 -2.25
N ALA A 62 -5.92 -8.74 -1.32
CA ALA A 62 -5.36 -8.20 -0.09
C ALA A 62 -6.31 -8.31 1.09
N TYR A 63 -5.72 -8.36 2.28
CA TYR A 63 -6.48 -8.08 3.49
C TYR A 63 -6.77 -6.59 3.62
N ASP A 64 -7.94 -6.25 4.15
CA ASP A 64 -8.33 -4.87 4.44
C ASP A 64 -7.45 -4.19 5.50
N ARG A 65 -6.89 -4.97 6.44
CA ARG A 65 -5.96 -4.54 7.50
C ARG A 65 -4.81 -5.53 7.72
N SER A 66 -3.81 -5.13 8.52
CA SER A 66 -2.66 -5.99 8.87
C SER A 66 -3.07 -7.12 9.80
N LEU A 67 -2.61 -8.35 9.51
CA LEU A 67 -2.77 -9.48 10.43
C LEU A 67 -2.04 -9.27 11.75
N TRP A 68 -0.95 -8.49 11.77
CA TRP A 68 -0.22 -8.20 13.01
C TRP A 68 -1.06 -7.40 14.00
N TYR A 69 -1.79 -6.37 13.52
CA TYR A 69 -2.72 -5.63 14.38
C TYR A 69 -3.89 -6.52 14.84
N LEU A 70 -4.35 -7.42 13.98
CA LEU A 70 -5.40 -8.37 14.33
C LEU A 70 -4.96 -9.32 15.46
N LEU A 71 -3.72 -9.79 15.40
CA LEU A 71 -3.08 -10.60 16.43
C LEU A 71 -2.96 -9.83 17.74
N ALA A 72 -2.44 -8.60 17.70
CA ALA A 72 -2.31 -7.75 18.89
C ALA A 72 -3.68 -7.42 19.52
N GLU A 73 -4.71 -7.20 18.70
CA GLU A 73 -6.11 -7.04 19.16
C GLU A 73 -6.62 -8.32 19.83
N HIS A 74 -6.25 -9.50 19.34
CA HIS A 74 -6.63 -10.79 19.92
C HIS A 74 -5.90 -11.03 21.26
N GLU A 75 -4.59 -10.84 21.29
CA GLU A 75 -3.75 -11.03 22.49
C GLU A 75 -4.08 -10.03 23.60
N SER A 76 -4.37 -8.76 23.26
CA SER A 76 -4.77 -7.75 24.25
C SER A 76 -6.17 -7.98 24.85
N ARG A 77 -6.92 -8.98 24.34
CA ARG A 77 -8.15 -9.50 24.95
C ARG A 77 -7.86 -10.63 25.94
N GLU A 78 -6.68 -11.26 25.87
CA GLU A 78 -6.26 -12.19 26.90
C GLU A 78 -5.97 -11.42 28.19
N PRO A 79 -6.36 -11.99 29.34
CA PRO A 79 -6.42 -11.25 30.59
C PRO A 79 -5.04 -10.82 31.08
N THR A 80 -4.70 -9.55 30.82
CA THR A 80 -3.55 -8.87 31.43
C THR A 80 -4.03 -7.52 31.96
N THR A 81 -4.18 -7.39 33.28
CA THR A 81 -4.41 -6.14 34.06
C THR A 81 -5.71 -5.35 33.75
N LYS A 82 -6.27 -5.45 32.55
CA LYS A 82 -7.53 -4.91 32.04
C LYS A 82 -8.76 -5.59 32.68
N GLU A 83 -8.55 -6.72 33.35
CA GLU A 83 -9.55 -7.44 34.15
C GLU A 83 -10.17 -6.58 35.26
N ARG A 84 -9.47 -5.56 35.76
CA ARG A 84 -10.02 -4.59 36.72
C ARG A 84 -11.02 -3.60 36.11
N LEU A 85 -11.06 -3.42 34.79
CA LEU A 85 -12.00 -2.53 34.11
C LEU A 85 -13.22 -3.25 33.51
N LEU A 86 -13.17 -4.59 33.41
CA LEU A 86 -14.19 -5.40 32.72
C LEU A 86 -15.12 -6.19 33.66
N GLU A 87 -15.22 -5.81 34.93
CA GLU A 87 -16.20 -6.42 35.85
C GLU A 87 -17.65 -6.29 35.34
N LYS A 88 -17.93 -5.28 34.50
CA LYS A 88 -19.20 -5.07 33.79
C LYS A 88 -19.46 -6.04 32.63
N TYR A 89 -18.45 -6.77 32.14
CA TYR A 89 -18.53 -7.68 30.98
C TYR A 89 -18.28 -9.14 31.34
N ARG A 90 -18.32 -9.51 32.62
CA ARG A 90 -18.23 -10.93 33.04
C ARG A 90 -19.30 -11.75 32.30
N GLY A 91 -18.85 -12.73 31.52
CA GLY A 91 -19.72 -13.67 30.80
C GLY A 91 -20.00 -13.34 29.32
N VAL A 92 -19.52 -12.21 28.79
CA VAL A 92 -19.64 -11.91 27.35
C VAL A 92 -18.29 -12.11 26.67
N THR A 93 -18.14 -13.22 25.94
CA THR A 93 -16.99 -13.43 25.06
C THR A 93 -17.14 -12.52 23.84
N PRO A 94 -16.26 -11.53 23.62
CA PRO A 94 -16.33 -10.69 22.42
C PRO A 94 -16.16 -11.58 21.18
N PRO A 95 -16.85 -11.28 20.07
CA PRO A 95 -16.69 -12.06 18.85
C PRO A 95 -15.23 -12.04 18.39
N PRO A 96 -14.73 -13.13 17.77
CA PRO A 96 -13.39 -13.17 17.22
C PRO A 96 -13.22 -12.02 16.21
N PRO A 97 -12.04 -11.40 16.16
CA PRO A 97 -11.81 -10.33 15.20
C PRO A 97 -11.87 -10.92 13.78
N THR A 98 -12.55 -10.25 12.86
CA THR A 98 -12.72 -10.67 11.46
C THR A 98 -11.80 -9.86 10.55
N ILE A 99 -11.42 -10.43 9.41
CA ILE A 99 -10.66 -9.73 8.38
C ILE A 99 -11.39 -9.87 7.03
N GLN A 100 -11.39 -8.81 6.24
CA GLN A 100 -11.97 -8.85 4.90
C GLN A 100 -10.85 -9.09 3.89
N ILE A 101 -11.13 -9.95 2.92
CA ILE A 101 -10.31 -10.13 1.73
C ILE A 101 -11.06 -9.52 0.57
N TRP A 102 -10.41 -8.62 -0.15
CA TRP A 102 -10.90 -8.16 -1.43
C TRP A 102 -9.93 -8.58 -2.54
N ARG A 103 -10.47 -8.76 -3.74
CA ARG A 103 -9.74 -9.20 -4.92
C ARG A 103 -10.23 -8.46 -6.15
N GLU A 104 -9.31 -7.91 -6.92
CA GLU A 104 -9.59 -7.34 -8.23
C GLU A 104 -8.75 -8.03 -9.30
N THR A 105 -9.40 -8.37 -10.41
CA THR A 105 -8.76 -9.01 -11.56
C THR A 105 -9.05 -8.23 -12.85
N ALA A 106 -8.04 -8.11 -13.70
CA ALA A 106 -8.14 -7.58 -15.05
C ALA A 106 -7.40 -8.46 -16.06
N ILE A 107 -7.94 -8.51 -17.28
CA ILE A 107 -7.24 -9.07 -18.43
C ILE A 107 -6.24 -8.03 -18.91
N VAL A 108 -5.01 -8.45 -19.13
CA VAL A 108 -3.91 -7.62 -19.61
C VAL A 108 -3.48 -8.11 -20.99
N SER A 109 -3.34 -7.20 -21.95
CA SER A 109 -2.77 -7.54 -23.26
C SER A 109 -1.25 -7.61 -23.17
N ALA A 110 -0.75 -8.62 -22.48
CA ALA A 110 0.66 -8.82 -22.23
C ALA A 110 1.37 -9.32 -23.49
N SER A 111 2.31 -8.52 -24.01
CA SER A 111 3.16 -8.97 -25.13
C SER A 111 4.02 -10.16 -24.70
N THR A 112 4.44 -10.98 -25.67
CA THR A 112 5.42 -12.04 -25.43
C THR A 112 6.71 -11.49 -24.81
N GLY A 113 7.11 -10.27 -25.20
CA GLY A 113 8.25 -9.57 -24.60
C GLY A 113 8.07 -9.35 -23.09
N PHE A 114 6.91 -8.84 -22.67
CA PHE A 114 6.62 -8.64 -21.25
C PHE A 114 6.67 -9.96 -20.46
N ARG A 115 6.04 -11.03 -20.97
CA ARG A 115 6.05 -12.35 -20.30
C ARG A 115 7.46 -12.89 -20.12
N ASN A 116 8.30 -12.75 -21.14
CA ASN A 116 9.69 -13.18 -21.08
C ASN A 116 10.48 -12.35 -20.07
N THR A 117 10.29 -11.02 -20.05
CA THR A 117 10.92 -10.13 -19.08
C THR A 117 10.51 -10.45 -17.64
N LEU A 118 9.21 -10.67 -17.40
CA LEU A 118 8.71 -11.03 -16.07
C LEU A 118 9.30 -12.35 -15.57
N SER A 119 9.30 -13.38 -16.43
CA SER A 119 9.85 -14.69 -16.10
C SER A 119 11.36 -14.62 -15.86
N ALA A 120 12.11 -13.92 -16.70
CA ALA A 120 13.55 -13.72 -16.53
C ALA A 120 13.87 -12.96 -15.24
N SER A 121 13.13 -11.89 -14.93
CA SER A 121 13.31 -11.12 -13.69
C SER A 121 13.02 -11.95 -12.44
N PHE A 122 12.04 -12.87 -12.51
CA PHE A 122 11.75 -13.80 -11.43
C PHE A 122 12.90 -14.79 -11.19
N GLN A 123 13.43 -15.39 -12.26
CA GLN A 123 14.58 -16.31 -12.20
C GLN A 123 15.83 -15.62 -11.66
N GLU A 124 16.05 -14.36 -12.05
CA GLU A 124 17.08 -13.51 -11.48
C GLU A 124 16.90 -13.31 -9.97
N ALA A 125 15.68 -13.02 -9.50
CA ALA A 125 15.40 -12.81 -8.08
C ALA A 125 15.66 -14.05 -7.22
N ILE A 126 15.36 -15.25 -7.72
CA ILE A 126 15.70 -16.52 -7.05
C ILE A 126 17.20 -16.62 -6.76
N ALA A 127 18.03 -16.22 -7.71
CA ALA A 127 19.49 -16.30 -7.56
C ALA A 127 20.07 -15.35 -6.50
N GLU A 128 19.29 -14.40 -5.99
CA GLU A 128 19.71 -13.41 -4.98
C GLU A 128 18.81 -13.45 -3.73
N SER A 129 18.13 -14.57 -3.47
CA SER A 129 17.27 -14.68 -2.29
C SER A 129 18.02 -14.31 -1.01
N GLY A 130 17.48 -13.32 -0.29
CA GLY A 130 18.03 -12.81 0.96
C GLY A 130 17.43 -13.50 2.19
N SER A 131 17.78 -13.00 3.38
CA SER A 131 17.13 -13.41 4.62
C SER A 131 15.88 -12.57 4.88
N LEU A 132 14.81 -13.21 5.36
CA LEU A 132 13.66 -12.52 5.93
C LEU A 132 14.04 -12.02 7.33
N GLY A 133 14.00 -10.72 7.58
CA GLY A 133 14.22 -10.20 8.93
C GLY A 133 14.38 -8.68 9.03
N GLY A 134 13.48 -8.08 9.81
CA GLY A 134 13.58 -6.71 10.30
C GLY A 134 12.35 -6.38 11.16
N ALA A 135 12.42 -5.27 11.88
CA ALA A 135 11.30 -4.77 12.69
C ALA A 135 10.36 -3.88 11.87
N ASP A 136 10.91 -3.15 10.90
CA ASP A 136 10.24 -2.18 10.05
C ASP A 136 10.52 -2.42 8.56
N GLY A 137 9.48 -2.21 7.74
CA GLY A 137 9.56 -2.42 6.30
C GLY A 137 8.64 -3.52 5.81
N ILE A 138 9.11 -4.30 4.84
CA ILE A 138 8.26 -5.22 4.08
C ILE A 138 8.96 -6.56 3.82
N SER A 139 8.29 -7.67 4.12
CA SER A 139 8.72 -8.97 3.58
C SER A 139 8.16 -9.15 2.18
N VAL A 140 9.00 -9.66 1.28
CA VAL A 140 8.68 -9.97 -0.10
C VAL A 140 8.94 -11.44 -0.34
N LEU A 141 7.90 -12.20 -0.69
CA LEU A 141 8.00 -13.61 -1.04
C LEU A 141 7.48 -13.82 -2.46
N GLY A 142 8.39 -14.01 -3.40
CA GLY A 142 8.04 -14.35 -4.76
C GLY A 142 7.88 -15.85 -4.96
N PHE A 143 6.96 -16.24 -5.82
CA PHE A 143 6.74 -17.63 -6.19
C PHE A 143 6.32 -17.79 -7.65
N SER A 144 6.66 -18.94 -8.22
CA SER A 144 6.21 -19.41 -9.52
C SER A 144 6.08 -20.92 -9.46
N PHE A 145 5.23 -21.49 -10.31
CA PHE A 145 5.09 -22.92 -10.45
C PHE A 145 5.54 -23.34 -11.83
N GLU A 146 6.66 -24.05 -11.87
CA GLU A 146 7.28 -24.49 -13.09
C GLU A 146 7.40 -26.01 -13.07
N ARG A 147 6.85 -26.67 -14.10
CA ARG A 147 6.93 -28.14 -14.28
C ARG A 147 6.45 -28.95 -13.04
N GLY A 148 5.43 -28.45 -12.35
CA GLY A 148 4.84 -29.11 -11.19
C GLY A 148 5.60 -28.91 -9.87
N ALA A 149 6.65 -28.08 -9.86
CA ALA A 149 7.36 -27.69 -8.65
C ALA A 149 7.17 -26.19 -8.37
N GLU A 150 6.99 -25.85 -7.10
CA GLU A 150 7.01 -24.46 -6.66
C GLU A 150 8.46 -24.01 -6.49
N VAL A 151 8.80 -22.88 -7.11
CA VAL A 151 10.08 -22.19 -6.92
C VAL A 151 9.78 -20.86 -6.22
N ARG A 152 10.62 -20.49 -5.24
CA ARG A 152 10.40 -19.30 -4.41
C ARG A 152 11.69 -18.51 -4.22
N PHE A 153 11.54 -17.21 -3.96
CA PHE A 153 12.56 -16.37 -3.35
C PHE A 153 11.96 -15.60 -2.18
N ALA A 154 12.80 -15.14 -1.28
CA ALA A 154 12.41 -14.29 -0.16
C ALA A 154 13.40 -13.14 0.00
N ASP A 155 12.89 -11.96 0.34
CA ASP A 155 13.69 -10.78 0.61
C ASP A 155 13.00 -9.87 1.63
N TRP A 156 13.78 -9.08 2.36
CA TRP A 156 13.27 -8.10 3.32
C TRP A 156 13.68 -6.69 2.88
N SER A 157 12.68 -5.84 2.67
CA SER A 157 12.85 -4.44 2.24
C SER A 157 13.84 -4.33 1.09
N PRO A 158 13.54 -4.97 -0.07
CA PRO A 158 14.48 -5.10 -1.17
C PRO A 158 14.96 -3.72 -1.63
N ARG A 159 16.27 -3.56 -1.77
CA ARG A 159 16.87 -2.27 -2.16
C ARG A 159 16.44 -1.88 -3.57
N PRO A 160 16.17 -0.59 -3.83
CA PRO A 160 15.91 -0.12 -5.19
C PRO A 160 16.95 -0.62 -6.19
N GLY A 161 16.46 -1.29 -7.24
CA GLY A 161 17.30 -1.85 -8.29
C GLY A 161 17.88 -3.25 -8.03
N SER A 162 17.66 -3.88 -6.88
CA SER A 162 17.98 -5.32 -6.69
C SER A 162 17.12 -6.20 -7.61
N LYS A 163 17.50 -7.47 -7.82
CA LYS A 163 16.74 -8.38 -8.69
C LYS A 163 15.31 -8.63 -8.19
N SER A 164 15.16 -8.83 -6.88
CA SER A 164 13.86 -8.95 -6.21
C SER A 164 13.02 -7.67 -6.39
N HIS A 165 13.61 -6.49 -6.15
CA HIS A 165 12.95 -5.20 -6.33
C HIS A 165 12.42 -5.01 -7.75
N ARG A 166 13.25 -5.28 -8.77
CA ARG A 166 12.86 -5.17 -10.19
C ARG A 166 11.67 -6.07 -10.53
N PHE A 167 11.68 -7.32 -10.06
CA PHE A 167 10.57 -8.24 -10.29
C PHE A 167 9.26 -7.74 -9.67
N VAL A 168 9.31 -7.30 -8.40
CA VAL A 168 8.13 -6.75 -7.72
C VAL A 168 7.64 -5.49 -8.40
N HIS A 169 8.55 -4.60 -8.81
CA HIS A 169 8.22 -3.38 -9.52
C HIS A 169 7.48 -3.66 -10.84
N LEU A 170 7.91 -4.67 -11.61
CA LEU A 170 7.20 -5.08 -12.83
C LEU A 170 5.75 -5.48 -12.57
N LEU A 171 5.51 -6.33 -11.56
CA LEU A 171 4.14 -6.74 -11.20
C LEU A 171 3.31 -5.55 -10.67
N TYR A 172 3.93 -4.69 -9.86
CA TYR A 172 3.31 -3.49 -9.33
C TYR A 172 2.84 -2.55 -10.46
N GLU A 173 3.69 -2.26 -11.44
CA GLU A 173 3.35 -1.37 -12.55
C GLU A 173 2.21 -1.93 -13.41
N VAL A 174 2.24 -3.24 -13.68
CA VAL A 174 1.16 -3.90 -14.43
C VAL A 174 -0.16 -3.84 -13.66
N ALA A 175 -0.14 -4.10 -12.35
CA ALA A 175 -1.32 -3.94 -11.51
C ALA A 175 -1.84 -2.50 -11.54
N ARG A 176 -0.97 -1.51 -11.31
CA ARG A 176 -1.31 -0.09 -11.29
C ARG A 176 -1.91 0.42 -12.61
N GLN A 177 -1.44 -0.09 -13.74
CA GLN A 177 -1.90 0.34 -15.06
C GLN A 177 -3.25 -0.27 -15.47
N ASN A 178 -3.64 -1.40 -14.88
CA ASN A 178 -4.77 -2.20 -15.35
C ASN A 178 -5.89 -2.39 -14.31
N LEU A 179 -5.63 -2.02 -13.06
CA LEU A 179 -6.58 -2.11 -11.96
C LEU A 179 -6.80 -0.72 -11.38
N ALA A 180 -8.06 -0.38 -11.11
CA ALA A 180 -8.45 1.00 -10.82
C ALA A 180 -9.58 1.12 -9.78
N SER A 181 -9.95 0.02 -9.10
CA SER A 181 -10.83 0.18 -7.95
C SER A 181 -10.17 1.06 -6.89
N THR A 182 -11.01 1.71 -6.08
CA THR A 182 -10.52 2.60 -5.01
C THR A 182 -9.67 1.81 -4.01
N GLU A 183 -10.05 0.56 -3.73
CA GLU A 183 -9.37 -0.37 -2.84
C GLU A 183 -7.97 -0.74 -3.36
N VAL A 184 -7.86 -1.12 -4.64
CA VAL A 184 -6.55 -1.43 -5.26
C VAL A 184 -5.66 -0.22 -5.30
N GLU A 185 -6.17 0.93 -5.77
CA GLU A 185 -5.35 2.13 -5.83
C GLU A 185 -4.79 2.50 -4.45
N ARG A 186 -5.63 2.46 -3.41
CA ARG A 186 -5.21 2.73 -2.03
C ARG A 186 -4.11 1.77 -1.61
N ARG A 187 -4.28 0.46 -1.85
CA ARG A 187 -3.30 -0.53 -1.42
C ARG A 187 -1.98 -0.42 -2.19
N LEU A 188 -2.02 -0.14 -3.49
CA LEU A 188 -0.80 0.09 -4.26
C LEU A 188 -0.07 1.35 -3.79
N GLU A 189 -0.80 2.43 -3.49
CA GLU A 189 -0.21 3.64 -2.91
C GLU A 189 0.40 3.40 -1.51
N GLU A 190 -0.22 2.57 -0.66
CA GLU A 190 0.37 2.13 0.61
C GLU A 190 1.69 1.35 0.40
N LEU A 191 1.70 0.41 -0.56
CA LEU A 191 2.87 -0.41 -0.88
C LEU A 191 4.02 0.40 -1.52
N HIS A 192 3.70 1.50 -2.20
CA HIS A 192 4.68 2.30 -2.94
C HIS A 192 5.86 2.76 -2.07
N GLY A 193 5.58 3.23 -0.86
CA GLY A 193 6.61 3.67 0.10
C GLY A 193 7.46 2.51 0.60
N TYR A 194 6.83 1.39 0.96
CA TYR A 194 7.54 0.18 1.40
C TYR A 194 8.48 -0.38 0.34
N LEU A 195 8.11 -0.26 -0.93
CA LEU A 195 8.88 -0.74 -2.07
C LEU A 195 9.87 0.30 -2.62
N ALA A 196 9.97 1.48 -1.99
CA ALA A 196 10.87 2.56 -2.40
C ALA A 196 10.80 2.85 -3.91
N LEU A 197 9.58 3.00 -4.44
CA LEU A 197 9.31 3.18 -5.88
C LEU A 197 9.43 4.64 -6.35
N GLY A 198 10.08 5.49 -5.56
CA GLY A 198 10.28 6.91 -5.80
C GLY A 198 9.36 7.80 -4.96
N LEU A 199 9.29 9.08 -5.35
CA LEU A 199 8.43 10.08 -4.70
C LEU A 199 6.94 9.66 -4.76
N PRO A 200 6.22 9.51 -3.63
CA PRO A 200 4.81 9.13 -3.62
C PRO A 200 3.91 10.33 -3.97
N TRP A 201 3.93 10.67 -5.26
CA TRP A 201 3.34 11.86 -5.84
C TRP A 201 2.64 11.52 -7.16
N ARG A 202 1.42 12.01 -7.36
CA ARG A 202 0.66 11.81 -8.60
C ARG A 202 -0.16 13.05 -8.95
N VAL A 203 -0.03 13.53 -10.17
CA VAL A 203 -0.95 14.55 -10.71
C VAL A 203 -2.26 13.85 -11.11
N MET A 204 -3.36 14.25 -10.49
CA MET A 204 -4.70 13.68 -10.70
C MET A 204 -5.52 14.48 -11.74
N SER A 205 -5.26 15.79 -11.84
CA SER A 205 -5.93 16.71 -12.77
C SER A 205 -5.01 17.89 -13.03
N SER A 206 -5.05 18.47 -14.24
CA SER A 206 -4.32 19.69 -14.60
C SER A 206 -5.18 20.96 -14.57
N SER A 207 -6.51 20.85 -14.50
CA SER A 207 -7.41 22.01 -14.48
C SER A 207 -8.67 21.76 -13.62
N PRO A 208 -8.70 22.26 -12.36
CA PRO A 208 -7.57 22.83 -11.62
C PRO A 208 -6.48 21.78 -11.35
N LEU A 209 -5.27 22.22 -11.01
CA LEU A 209 -4.16 21.32 -10.68
C LEU A 209 -4.46 20.60 -9.36
N VAL A 210 -4.59 19.28 -9.43
CA VAL A 210 -4.77 18.41 -8.26
C VAL A 210 -3.58 17.46 -8.20
N VAL A 211 -2.86 17.50 -7.09
CA VAL A 211 -1.72 16.62 -6.82
C VAL A 211 -2.06 15.78 -5.60
N ARG A 212 -1.98 14.46 -5.73
CA ARG A 212 -2.04 13.54 -4.60
C ARG A 212 -0.65 13.21 -4.09
N ILE A 213 -0.47 13.33 -2.79
CA ILE A 213 0.67 12.79 -2.05
C ILE A 213 0.14 11.67 -1.17
N PHE A 214 0.76 10.50 -1.25
CA PHE A 214 0.24 9.28 -0.65
C PHE A 214 1.32 8.49 0.09
N GLY A 215 0.94 7.38 0.74
CA GLY A 215 1.88 6.54 1.47
C GLY A 215 2.56 7.33 2.59
N SER A 216 3.88 7.21 2.70
CA SER A 216 4.65 7.93 3.72
C SER A 216 5.75 8.76 3.07
N LEU A 217 6.01 9.95 3.63
CA LEU A 217 7.13 10.80 3.24
C LEU A 217 8.22 10.77 4.31
N SER A 218 9.45 10.60 3.89
CA SER A 218 10.62 10.62 4.75
C SER A 218 11.71 11.53 4.16
N THR A 219 12.84 11.64 4.86
CA THR A 219 13.96 12.47 4.41
C THR A 219 14.63 11.95 3.15
N THR A 220 14.45 10.68 2.77
CA THR A 220 15.00 10.14 1.52
C THR A 220 14.36 10.78 0.29
N GLU A 221 13.08 11.18 0.39
CA GLU A 221 12.36 11.83 -0.71
C GLU A 221 12.58 13.35 -0.77
N LEU A 222 13.29 13.95 0.20
CA LEU A 222 13.42 15.40 0.33
C LEU A 222 13.87 16.12 -0.97
N PRO A 223 14.92 15.67 -1.68
CA PRO A 223 15.37 16.37 -2.89
C PRO A 223 14.32 16.35 -4.01
N GLU A 224 13.70 15.20 -4.24
CA GLU A 224 12.69 15.01 -5.28
C GLU A 224 11.39 15.76 -4.95
N LEU A 225 10.97 15.70 -3.68
CA LEU A 225 9.81 16.42 -3.19
C LEU A 225 9.98 17.92 -3.32
N ARG A 226 11.16 18.46 -2.97
CA ARG A 226 11.47 19.89 -3.14
C ARG A 226 11.37 20.29 -4.60
N ALA A 227 12.01 19.54 -5.50
CA ALA A 227 11.97 19.81 -6.93
C ALA A 227 10.53 19.76 -7.48
N ALA A 228 9.72 18.79 -7.05
CA ALA A 228 8.31 18.68 -7.45
C ALA A 228 7.46 19.86 -6.93
N LEU A 229 7.67 20.28 -5.69
CA LEU A 229 6.99 21.42 -5.08
C LEU A 229 7.35 22.76 -5.75
N GLU A 230 8.61 22.93 -6.16
CA GLU A 230 9.08 24.13 -6.87
C GLU A 230 8.48 24.27 -8.28
N GLN A 231 8.09 23.16 -8.90
CA GLN A 231 7.41 23.16 -10.21
C GLN A 231 5.93 23.56 -10.13
N LEU A 232 5.33 23.64 -8.93
CA LEU A 232 3.93 24.01 -8.78
C LEU A 232 3.70 25.52 -9.03
N PRO A 233 2.63 25.90 -9.74
CA PRO A 233 2.35 27.29 -10.07
C PRO A 233 2.17 28.14 -8.81
N LEU A 234 2.74 29.35 -8.80
CA LEU A 234 2.73 30.23 -7.62
C LEU A 234 1.38 30.93 -7.40
N THR A 235 0.69 31.27 -8.49
CA THR A 235 -0.49 32.13 -8.49
C THR A 235 -1.81 31.38 -8.75
N GLU A 236 -1.74 30.25 -9.42
CA GLU A 236 -2.92 29.45 -9.76
C GLU A 236 -3.41 28.62 -8.56
N PRO A 237 -4.73 28.37 -8.45
CA PRO A 237 -5.25 27.47 -7.43
C PRO A 237 -4.72 26.05 -7.60
N ILE A 238 -4.18 25.50 -6.52
CA ILE A 238 -3.74 24.10 -6.44
C ILE A 238 -4.47 23.37 -5.32
N VAL A 239 -4.78 22.10 -5.55
CA VAL A 239 -5.29 21.19 -4.52
C VAL A 239 -4.23 20.13 -4.23
N LEU A 240 -3.76 20.10 -2.99
CA LEU A 240 -2.91 19.02 -2.48
C LEU A 240 -3.77 17.99 -1.75
N ASP A 241 -3.93 16.82 -2.36
CA ASP A 241 -4.68 15.70 -1.81
C ASP A 241 -3.77 14.81 -0.95
N LEU A 242 -3.93 14.93 0.38
CA LEU A 242 -3.24 14.14 1.39
C LEU A 242 -4.17 13.09 2.03
N SER A 243 -5.33 12.80 1.42
CA SER A 243 -6.30 11.84 1.97
C SER A 243 -5.73 10.43 2.15
N ARG A 244 -4.64 10.11 1.44
CA ARG A 244 -3.95 8.82 1.48
C ARG A 244 -2.51 8.93 1.99
N LEU A 245 -2.15 10.04 2.64
CA LEU A 245 -0.88 10.20 3.34
C LEU A 245 -0.98 9.52 4.72
N ALA A 246 -0.26 8.41 4.89
CA ALA A 246 -0.15 7.67 6.14
C ALA A 246 0.73 8.40 7.17
N GLY A 247 1.74 9.15 6.72
CA GLY A 247 2.56 9.95 7.62
C GLY A 247 3.68 10.71 6.92
N MET A 248 4.30 11.62 7.67
CA MET A 248 5.42 12.43 7.21
C MET A 248 6.47 12.62 8.32
N GLY A 249 7.74 12.39 7.98
CA GLY A 249 8.86 12.71 8.87
C GLY A 249 8.90 14.19 9.23
N THR A 250 8.99 14.51 10.53
CA THR A 250 8.95 15.91 11.03
C THR A 250 10.14 16.75 10.55
N LEU A 251 11.24 16.11 10.13
CA LEU A 251 12.39 16.78 9.50
C LEU A 251 12.04 17.45 8.16
N LEU A 252 10.91 17.09 7.54
CA LEU A 252 10.41 17.74 6.32
C LEU A 252 9.66 19.06 6.61
N TYR A 253 9.27 19.32 7.86
CA TYR A 253 8.45 20.48 8.22
C TYR A 253 9.07 21.84 7.83
N PRO A 254 10.38 22.10 8.02
CA PRO A 254 10.97 23.38 7.63
C PRO A 254 10.83 23.68 6.14
N MET A 255 11.01 22.68 5.27
CA MET A 255 10.82 22.83 3.83
C MET A 255 9.37 23.15 3.48
N TRP A 256 8.41 22.46 4.09
CA TRP A 256 6.99 22.75 3.85
C TRP A 256 6.62 24.17 4.27
N ARG A 257 7.08 24.62 5.45
CA ARG A 257 6.87 26.01 5.89
C ARG A 257 7.45 27.01 4.90
N GLN A 258 8.69 26.78 4.45
CA GLN A 258 9.35 27.62 3.45
C GLN A 258 8.56 27.64 2.13
N TRP A 259 8.09 26.48 1.65
CA TRP A 259 7.30 26.40 0.42
C TRP A 259 5.95 27.15 0.54
N LEU A 260 5.37 27.21 1.73
CA LEU A 260 4.12 27.92 2.01
C LEU A 260 4.30 29.45 2.08
N GLU A 261 5.52 29.95 2.26
CA GLU A 261 5.78 31.38 2.24
C GLU A 261 5.41 31.96 0.86
N GLY A 262 4.52 32.97 0.87
CA GLY A 262 4.03 33.60 -0.36
C GLY A 262 2.95 32.82 -1.11
N ARG A 263 2.60 31.59 -0.72
CA ARG A 263 1.47 30.85 -1.31
C ARG A 263 0.18 31.08 -0.52
N ARG A 264 -0.89 31.42 -1.24
CA ARG A 264 -2.23 31.66 -0.65
C ARG A 264 -3.34 30.84 -1.29
N ASN A 265 -3.13 30.32 -2.50
CA ASN A 265 -4.12 29.59 -3.28
C ASN A 265 -3.91 28.07 -3.22
N VAL A 266 -3.64 27.54 -2.02
CA VAL A 266 -3.45 26.10 -1.79
C VAL A 266 -4.59 25.58 -0.93
N ARG A 267 -5.33 24.60 -1.44
CA ARG A 267 -6.35 23.86 -0.69
C ARG A 267 -5.85 22.45 -0.40
N TRP A 268 -6.25 21.91 0.75
CA TRP A 268 -5.74 20.63 1.24
C TRP A 268 -6.88 19.65 1.41
N VAL A 269 -6.81 18.47 0.80
CA VAL A 269 -7.67 17.34 1.18
C VAL A 269 -6.94 16.56 2.25
N VAL A 270 -7.56 16.36 3.41
CA VAL A 270 -6.87 15.89 4.62
C VAL A 270 -7.53 14.62 5.12
N GLY A 271 -6.75 13.54 5.20
CA GLY A 271 -7.13 12.32 5.94
C GLY A 271 -6.66 12.38 7.40
N ASP A 272 -7.08 11.41 8.20
CA ASP A 272 -6.81 11.37 9.64
C ASP A 272 -5.30 11.47 9.98
N GLY A 273 -4.44 10.83 9.18
CA GLY A 273 -2.99 10.86 9.37
C GLY A 273 -2.32 12.20 9.03
N ALA A 274 -2.93 13.03 8.18
CA ALA A 274 -2.31 14.25 7.67
C ALA A 274 -2.61 15.50 8.51
N ALA A 275 -3.74 15.53 9.23
CA ALA A 275 -4.20 16.72 9.95
C ALA A 275 -3.17 17.25 10.96
N PHE A 276 -2.59 16.36 11.77
CA PHE A 276 -1.56 16.72 12.75
C PHE A 276 -0.31 17.34 12.09
N HIS A 277 0.10 16.80 10.94
CA HIS A 277 1.24 17.32 10.20
C HIS A 277 0.97 18.73 9.67
N LEU A 278 -0.21 18.95 9.09
CA LEU A 278 -0.64 20.25 8.55
C LEU A 278 -0.72 21.33 9.63
N GLU A 279 -1.30 21.01 10.78
CA GLU A 279 -1.31 21.90 11.94
C GLU A 279 0.13 22.27 12.37
N SER A 280 1.01 21.28 12.46
CA SER A 280 2.40 21.47 12.88
C SER A 280 3.23 22.33 11.92
N ILE A 281 2.90 22.34 10.62
CA ILE A 281 3.52 23.22 9.63
C ILE A 281 2.80 24.56 9.47
N GLY A 282 1.74 24.81 10.25
CA GLY A 282 1.04 26.09 10.30
C GLY A 282 -0.03 26.29 9.22
N VAL A 283 -0.57 25.21 8.65
CA VAL A 283 -1.68 25.29 7.67
C VAL A 283 -3.00 25.52 8.42
N PRO A 284 -3.72 26.64 8.16
CA PRO A 284 -4.98 26.92 8.85
C PRO A 284 -6.07 25.89 8.56
N ALA A 285 -6.90 25.56 9.54
CA ALA A 285 -8.02 24.63 9.37
C ALA A 285 -9.04 25.09 8.30
N GLY A 286 -9.18 26.39 8.07
CA GLY A 286 -10.12 26.95 7.09
C GLY A 286 -9.79 26.65 5.62
N VAL A 287 -8.60 26.13 5.31
CA VAL A 287 -8.20 25.69 3.95
C VAL A 287 -8.05 24.16 3.85
N GLN A 288 -8.45 23.43 4.91
CA GLN A 288 -8.46 21.98 4.97
C GLN A 288 -9.86 21.45 4.69
N HIS A 289 -9.94 20.44 3.82
CA HIS A 289 -11.15 19.84 3.32
C HIS A 289 -11.13 18.33 3.58
N ARG A 290 -12.30 17.73 3.81
CA ARG A 290 -12.41 16.28 4.08
C ARG A 290 -12.35 15.44 2.82
N ASP A 291 -12.71 16.01 1.68
CA ASP A 291 -12.79 15.32 0.41
C ASP A 291 -12.42 16.26 -0.74
N LEU A 292 -12.13 15.65 -1.90
CA LEU A 292 -11.74 16.38 -3.09
C LEU A 292 -12.89 17.25 -3.63
N SER A 293 -14.15 16.84 -3.46
CA SER A 293 -15.29 17.60 -3.97
C SER A 293 -15.40 18.97 -3.31
N SER A 294 -15.32 19.01 -1.98
CA SER A 294 -15.34 20.24 -1.19
C SER A 294 -14.09 21.10 -1.42
N ALA A 295 -12.92 20.50 -1.64
CA ALA A 295 -11.73 21.24 -2.02
C ALA A 295 -11.82 21.88 -3.41
N LEU A 296 -12.57 21.29 -4.34
CA LEU A 296 -12.75 21.82 -5.70
C LEU A 296 -13.87 22.86 -5.81
N ASP A 297 -14.74 22.98 -4.81
CA ASP A 297 -15.90 23.88 -4.85
C ASP A 297 -15.47 25.36 -4.98
N GLY A 298 -15.99 26.06 -5.98
CA GLY A 298 -15.60 27.43 -6.30
C GLY A 298 -14.20 27.63 -6.90
N LEU A 299 -13.53 26.57 -7.38
CA LEU A 299 -12.31 26.67 -8.21
C LEU A 299 -12.59 26.52 -9.72
N ARG A 300 -13.84 26.24 -10.11
CA ARG A 300 -14.27 26.01 -11.50
C ARG A 300 -14.90 27.25 -12.10
#